data_AF-A0A1S2L694-F1
#
_entry.id   AF-A0A1S2L694-F1
#
_cell.length_a   1.000
_cell.length_b   1.000
_cell.length_c   1.000
_cell.angle_alpha   90.00
_cell.angle_beta   90.00
_cell.angle_gamma   90.00
#
_symmetry.space_group_name_H-M   'P 1'
#
loop_
_entity.id
_entity.type
_entity.pdbx_description
1 polymer ?
#
loop_
_entity_poly.entity_id
_entity_poly.type
_entity_poly.pdbx_seq_one_letter_code
_entity_poly.pdbx_strand_id
1 'polypeptide(L)'
;MRKAGLSLLFVLLLFACSNSNSTIIPLKSSGTEVLESQIEKGDTITVAFASVVSPQETRVKYDLLINYLEEKLERPIIIVQKQTYDEVSHDYSVSAVARGAVDAAAVDSLLFDQLVKLNNDDASLVKIIEYGKYAGTPPIVVSKKIEQQVKQKIKNVILGLKDDPIGRGILQELKIDEYVEIDDEKYLPIKNMLHLLGDDNVED
;
A
#
# COMPACT_ATOMS: atom_id res chain seq x y z
N MET A 1 -24.75 -51.42 -39.48
CA MET A 1 -23.83 -51.59 -38.32
C MET A 1 -23.17 -50.24 -38.05
N ARG A 2 -23.76 -49.47 -37.13
CA ARG A 2 -23.36 -48.12 -36.68
C ARG A 2 -22.75 -48.26 -35.28
N LYS A 3 -21.94 -47.27 -34.87
CA LYS A 3 -21.54 -46.94 -33.48
C LYS A 3 -20.21 -47.50 -32.93
N ALA A 4 -19.12 -47.53 -33.70
CA ALA A 4 -17.78 -47.76 -33.14
C ALA A 4 -16.85 -46.53 -33.19
N GLY A 5 -17.05 -45.57 -34.10
CA GLY A 5 -16.13 -44.44 -34.28
C GLY A 5 -16.43 -43.19 -33.44
N LEU A 6 -17.69 -42.94 -33.06
CA LEU A 6 -18.09 -41.70 -32.39
C LEU A 6 -17.78 -41.71 -30.87
N SER A 7 -17.57 -42.90 -30.30
CA SER A 7 -17.26 -43.04 -28.86
C SER A 7 -15.78 -42.79 -28.54
N LEU A 8 -14.87 -42.89 -29.52
CA LEU A 8 -13.44 -42.71 -29.29
C LEU A 8 -13.01 -41.23 -29.33
N LEU A 9 -13.77 -40.39 -30.05
CA LEU A 9 -13.49 -38.95 -30.16
C LEU A 9 -13.92 -38.17 -28.89
N PHE A 10 -14.91 -38.67 -28.13
CA PHE A 10 -15.39 -38.05 -26.91
C PHE A 10 -14.48 -38.33 -25.69
N VAL A 11 -13.74 -39.45 -25.72
CA VAL A 11 -12.79 -39.82 -24.64
C VAL A 11 -11.51 -38.99 -24.69
N LEU A 12 -11.12 -38.50 -25.88
CA LEU A 12 -9.93 -37.67 -26.07
C LEU A 12 -10.11 -36.20 -25.63
N LEU A 13 -11.35 -35.73 -25.45
CA LEU A 13 -11.65 -34.36 -25.03
C LEU A 13 -11.65 -34.16 -23.50
N LEU A 14 -11.60 -35.23 -22.70
CA LEU A 14 -11.64 -35.15 -21.23
C LEU A 14 -10.26 -35.08 -20.56
N PHE A 15 -9.16 -35.07 -21.32
CA PHE A 15 -7.78 -35.01 -20.78
C PHE A 15 -7.08 -33.65 -20.97
N ALA A 16 -7.81 -32.61 -21.34
CA ALA A 16 -7.25 -31.25 -21.40
C ALA A 16 -7.36 -30.53 -20.04
N CYS A 17 -6.76 -31.10 -18.99
CA CYS A 17 -6.44 -30.33 -17.79
C CYS A 17 -5.12 -29.60 -18.05
N SER A 18 -5.20 -28.29 -18.32
CA SER A 18 -4.02 -27.43 -18.34
C SER A 18 -3.55 -27.27 -16.89
N ASN A 19 -2.57 -28.08 -16.48
CA ASN A 19 -1.79 -27.78 -15.30
C ASN A 19 -0.88 -26.62 -15.68
N SER A 20 -1.34 -25.39 -15.46
CA SER A 20 -0.43 -24.25 -15.43
C SER A 20 0.43 -24.45 -14.19
N ASN A 21 1.53 -25.19 -14.34
CA ASN A 21 2.62 -25.17 -13.38
C ASN A 21 3.23 -23.77 -13.48
N SER A 22 2.57 -22.79 -12.86
CA SER A 22 3.26 -21.56 -12.50
C SER A 22 4.34 -21.99 -11.54
N THR A 23 5.59 -21.81 -11.96
CA THR A 23 6.72 -21.91 -11.06
C THR A 23 6.56 -20.80 -10.03
N ILE A 24 5.90 -21.11 -8.91
CA ILE A 24 5.97 -20.27 -7.73
C ILE A 24 7.41 -20.41 -7.27
N ILE A 25 8.20 -19.35 -7.45
CA ILE A 25 9.49 -19.22 -6.79
C ILE A 25 9.12 -18.75 -5.37
N PRO A 26 9.11 -19.63 -4.35
CA PRO A 26 8.96 -19.15 -3.01
C PRO A 26 10.15 -18.23 -2.75
N LEU A 27 9.88 -16.95 -2.56
CA LEU A 27 10.86 -16.04 -1.97
C LEU A 27 11.06 -16.55 -0.55
N LYS A 28 12.05 -17.42 -0.36
CA LYS A 28 12.46 -17.86 0.96
C LYS A 28 13.11 -16.65 1.59
N SER A 29 12.32 -15.82 2.25
CA SER A 29 12.88 -14.87 3.17
C SER A 29 13.54 -15.68 4.28
N SER A 30 14.84 -15.52 4.44
CA SER A 30 15.49 -15.86 5.69
C SER A 30 15.12 -14.80 6.72
N GLY A 31 13.83 -14.64 6.97
CA GLY A 31 13.33 -13.97 8.15
C GLY A 31 13.42 -14.96 9.27
N THR A 32 14.22 -14.66 10.29
CA THR A 32 14.03 -15.25 11.61
C THR A 32 12.53 -15.20 11.91
N GLU A 33 11.91 -16.36 12.12
CA GLU A 33 10.60 -16.44 12.75
C GLU A 33 10.74 -15.67 14.06
N VAL A 34 10.23 -14.43 14.09
CA VAL A 34 10.08 -13.73 15.36
C VAL A 34 9.01 -14.50 16.08
N LEU A 35 9.46 -15.27 17.07
CA LEU A 35 8.68 -16.06 18.01
C LEU A 35 7.35 -15.35 18.32
N GLU A 36 6.25 -15.85 17.77
CA GLU A 36 4.87 -15.44 18.12
C GLU A 36 4.52 -15.79 19.58
N SER A 37 5.42 -16.42 20.35
CA SER A 37 5.04 -17.17 21.54
C SER A 37 5.42 -16.58 22.91
N GLN A 38 5.89 -15.34 23.04
CA GLN A 38 6.28 -14.79 24.37
C GLN A 38 6.11 -13.26 24.55
N ILE A 39 5.21 -12.57 23.84
CA ILE A 39 4.92 -11.15 24.18
C ILE A 39 3.91 -11.14 25.34
N GLU A 40 4.35 -10.85 26.56
CA GLU A 40 3.43 -10.62 27.68
C GLU A 40 2.57 -9.40 27.39
N LYS A 41 1.28 -9.64 27.15
CA LYS A 41 0.28 -8.63 26.79
C LYS A 41 0.00 -7.74 27.99
N GLY A 42 0.75 -6.65 28.12
CA GLY A 42 0.60 -5.72 29.23
C GLY A 42 1.62 -4.59 29.22
N ASP A 43 2.89 -4.87 28.95
CA ASP A 43 3.99 -3.92 29.16
C ASP A 43 4.56 -3.30 27.88
N THR A 44 4.22 -3.83 26.72
CA THR A 44 4.69 -3.34 25.41
C THR A 44 3.54 -2.80 24.58
N ILE A 45 3.82 -1.87 23.68
CA ILE A 45 2.88 -1.39 22.66
C ILE A 45 3.29 -1.98 21.32
N THR A 46 2.36 -2.62 20.63
CA THR A 46 2.58 -3.22 19.32
C THR A 46 2.01 -2.33 18.22
N VAL A 47 2.80 -2.07 17.18
CA VAL A 47 2.40 -1.21 16.05
C VAL A 47 2.68 -1.89 14.73
N ALA A 48 1.78 -1.68 13.78
CA ALA A 48 1.96 -2.04 12.38
C ALA A 48 2.10 -0.78 11.50
N PHE A 49 2.97 -0.84 10.50
CA PHE A 49 3.07 0.18 9.46
C PHE A 49 2.72 -0.45 8.12
N ALA A 50 1.71 0.11 7.44
CA ALA A 50 1.47 -0.23 6.04
C ALA A 50 2.73 0.12 5.23
N SER A 51 3.27 -0.85 4.50
CA SER A 51 4.60 -0.71 3.89
C SER A 51 4.50 -0.49 2.39
N VAL A 52 5.06 0.63 1.91
CA VAL A 52 5.20 0.94 0.48
C VAL A 52 6.62 0.62 -0.03
N VAL A 53 7.56 0.34 0.88
CA VAL A 53 8.97 0.02 0.61
C VAL A 53 9.37 -1.29 1.30
N SER A 54 10.64 -1.69 1.29
CA SER A 54 11.04 -2.93 1.95
C SER A 54 10.81 -2.89 3.48
N PRO A 55 10.59 -4.04 4.15
CA PRO A 55 10.48 -4.08 5.60
C PRO A 55 11.69 -3.48 6.33
N GLN A 56 12.90 -3.75 5.83
CA GLN A 56 14.13 -3.23 6.43
C GLN A 56 14.21 -1.70 6.32
N GLU A 57 13.90 -1.17 5.13
CA GLU A 57 13.89 0.28 4.90
C GLU A 57 12.78 0.98 5.68
N THR A 58 11.63 0.33 5.84
CA THR A 58 10.55 0.80 6.71
C THR A 58 11.06 0.96 8.14
N ARG A 59 11.70 -0.06 8.72
CA ARG A 59 12.23 0.01 10.09
C ARG A 59 13.17 1.19 10.28
N VAL A 60 14.18 1.33 9.41
CA VAL A 60 15.15 2.44 9.48
C VAL A 60 14.46 3.80 9.50
N LYS A 61 13.42 4.01 8.68
CA LYS A 61 12.68 5.28 8.62
C LYS A 61 11.85 5.54 9.88
N TYR A 62 11.32 4.50 10.50
CA TYR A 62 10.46 4.63 11.67
C TYR A 62 11.21 4.58 13.01
N ASP A 63 12.48 4.18 13.05
CA ASP A 63 13.27 4.09 14.30
C ASP A 63 13.25 5.40 15.11
N LEU A 64 13.34 6.57 14.45
CA LEU A 64 13.25 7.87 15.13
C LEU A 64 11.89 8.09 15.80
N LEU A 65 10.80 7.73 15.12
CA LEU A 65 9.45 7.82 15.68
C LEU A 65 9.29 6.83 16.84
N ILE A 66 9.76 5.60 16.67
CA ILE A 66 9.67 4.56 17.69
C ILE A 66 10.42 4.97 18.95
N ASN A 67 11.68 5.38 18.83
CA ASN A 67 12.48 5.81 19.97
C ASN A 67 11.83 6.99 20.71
N TYR A 68 11.29 7.96 19.97
CA TYR A 68 10.55 9.07 20.56
C TYR A 68 9.32 8.60 21.33
N LEU A 69 8.52 7.70 20.74
CA LEU A 69 7.33 7.17 21.39
C LEU A 69 7.67 6.31 22.61
N GLU A 70 8.70 5.47 22.56
CA GLU A 70 9.16 4.68 23.70
C GLU A 70 9.57 5.56 24.88
N GLU A 71 10.31 6.65 24.60
CA GLU A 71 10.70 7.64 25.62
C GLU A 71 9.47 8.34 26.23
N LYS A 72 8.51 8.77 25.42
CA LYS A 72 7.34 9.52 25.90
C LYS A 72 6.28 8.65 26.55
N LEU A 73 6.20 7.38 26.17
CA LEU A 73 5.22 6.42 26.72
C LEU A 73 5.80 5.58 27.85
N GLU A 74 7.10 5.69 28.12
CA GLU A 74 7.84 4.90 29.11
C GLU A 74 7.59 3.39 28.95
N ARG A 75 7.46 2.94 27.69
CA ARG A 75 7.07 1.58 27.31
C ARG A 75 7.78 1.16 26.03
N PRO A 76 8.25 -0.10 25.92
CA PRO A 76 8.81 -0.62 24.69
C PRO A 76 7.76 -0.69 23.58
N ILE A 77 8.19 -0.45 22.34
CA ILE A 77 7.35 -0.52 21.16
C ILE A 77 7.87 -1.58 20.19
N ILE A 78 6.99 -2.51 19.83
CA ILE A 78 7.30 -3.60 18.93
C ILE A 78 6.66 -3.33 17.57
N ILE A 79 7.50 -3.19 16.54
CA ILE A 79 7.03 -3.13 15.15
C ILE A 79 6.71 -4.54 14.65
N VAL A 80 5.42 -4.81 14.44
CA VAL A 80 4.93 -6.02 13.78
C VAL A 80 4.87 -5.75 12.29
N GLN A 81 5.77 -6.38 11.54
CA GLN A 81 5.81 -6.24 10.08
C GLN A 81 5.95 -7.63 9.45
N LYS A 82 5.04 -7.94 8.53
CA LYS A 82 5.08 -9.18 7.75
C LYS A 82 5.95 -9.01 6.51
N GLN A 83 6.48 -10.13 6.02
CA GLN A 83 7.60 -10.17 5.07
C GLN A 83 7.18 -9.91 3.61
N THR A 84 5.90 -10.06 3.29
CA THR A 84 5.40 -9.96 1.91
C THR A 84 4.51 -8.72 1.75
N TYR A 85 4.54 -8.12 0.56
CA TYR A 85 3.77 -6.92 0.22
C TYR A 85 2.26 -7.16 0.35
N ASP A 86 1.80 -8.38 0.03
CA ASP A 86 0.41 -8.81 0.14
C ASP A 86 -0.06 -8.96 1.61
N GLU A 87 0.88 -9.04 2.57
CA GLU A 87 0.59 -9.22 3.99
C GLU A 87 0.63 -7.91 4.80
N VAL A 88 1.00 -6.78 4.20
CA VAL A 88 1.07 -5.46 4.89
C VAL A 88 0.46 -4.34 4.05
N SER A 89 -0.70 -4.64 3.46
CA SER A 89 -1.58 -3.66 2.85
C SER A 89 -2.33 -2.85 3.92
N HIS A 90 -2.84 -1.67 3.54
CA HIS A 90 -3.51 -0.76 4.46
C HIS A 90 -4.77 -1.37 5.12
N ASP A 91 -5.49 -2.22 4.40
CA ASP A 91 -6.62 -3.00 4.92
C ASP A 91 -6.20 -4.00 5.99
N TYR A 92 -5.09 -4.73 5.78
CA TYR A 92 -4.53 -5.63 6.77
C TYR A 92 -4.15 -4.90 8.05
N SER A 93 -3.49 -3.74 7.94
CA SER A 93 -3.15 -2.92 9.11
C SER A 93 -4.40 -2.51 9.92
N VAL A 94 -5.49 -2.17 9.25
CA VAL A 94 -6.78 -1.87 9.91
C VAL A 94 -7.33 -3.13 10.59
N SER A 95 -7.39 -4.26 9.89
CA SER A 95 -7.84 -5.54 10.45
C SER A 95 -7.01 -5.99 11.66
N ALA A 96 -5.70 -5.75 11.63
CA ALA A 96 -4.80 -6.12 12.72
C ALA A 96 -5.13 -5.34 14.01
N VAL A 97 -5.46 -4.06 13.90
CA VAL A 97 -5.94 -3.25 15.03
C VAL A 97 -7.33 -3.71 15.47
N ALA A 98 -8.27 -3.83 14.53
CA ALA A 98 -9.67 -4.22 14.81
C ALA A 98 -9.78 -5.54 15.58
N ARG A 99 -8.88 -6.49 15.27
CA ARG A 99 -8.85 -7.83 15.86
C ARG A 99 -7.90 -7.96 17.06
N GLY A 100 -7.27 -6.86 17.47
CA GLY A 100 -6.36 -6.81 18.62
C GLY A 100 -5.07 -7.61 18.44
N ALA A 101 -4.63 -7.79 17.18
CA ALA A 101 -3.34 -8.38 16.84
C ALA A 101 -2.20 -7.37 16.99
N VAL A 102 -2.49 -6.08 16.83
CA VAL A 102 -1.61 -4.95 17.20
C VAL A 102 -2.42 -3.88 17.94
N ASP A 103 -1.76 -3.02 18.71
CA ASP A 103 -2.41 -1.95 19.48
C ASP A 103 -2.71 -0.71 18.62
N ALA A 104 -1.89 -0.43 17.61
CA ALA A 104 -2.08 0.68 16.69
C ALA A 104 -1.48 0.42 15.30
N ALA A 105 -1.92 1.19 14.31
CA ALA A 105 -1.31 1.16 12.99
C ALA A 105 -1.33 2.53 12.30
N ALA A 106 -0.31 2.79 11.47
CA ALA A 106 -0.29 3.92 10.56
C ALA A 106 -0.76 3.47 9.16
N VAL A 107 -1.74 4.17 8.60
CA VAL A 107 -2.34 3.88 7.29
C VAL A 107 -2.58 5.17 6.51
N ASP A 108 -2.70 5.05 5.18
CA ASP A 108 -3.08 6.15 4.30
C ASP A 108 -4.56 6.49 4.49
N SER A 109 -4.87 7.79 4.64
CA SER A 109 -6.23 8.25 4.94
C SER A 109 -7.21 7.99 3.80
N LEU A 110 -6.78 8.08 2.54
CA LEU A 110 -7.65 7.82 1.39
C LEU A 110 -8.03 6.33 1.34
N LEU A 111 -7.08 5.44 1.61
CA LEU A 111 -7.37 4.00 1.68
C LEU A 111 -8.25 3.65 2.87
N PHE A 112 -8.05 4.28 4.03
CA PHE A 112 -8.95 4.12 5.17
C PHE A 112 -10.38 4.58 4.83
N ASP A 113 -10.54 5.76 4.22
CA ASP A 113 -11.84 6.29 3.79
C ASP A 113 -12.52 5.37 2.78
N GLN A 114 -11.76 4.72 1.90
CA GLN A 114 -12.28 3.73 0.97
C GLN A 114 -12.82 2.50 1.71
N LEU A 115 -12.12 1.99 2.73
CA LEU A 115 -12.62 0.87 3.55
C LEU A 115 -13.94 1.21 4.23
N VAL A 116 -14.04 2.41 4.80
CA VAL A 116 -15.29 2.90 5.43
C VAL A 116 -16.42 2.99 4.39
N LYS A 117 -16.17 3.59 3.22
CA LYS A 117 -17.17 3.71 2.14
C LYS A 117 -17.61 2.37 1.58
N LEU A 118 -16.75 1.36 1.62
CA LEU A 118 -17.04 -0.01 1.19
C LEU A 118 -17.72 -0.85 2.28
N ASN A 119 -18.07 -0.25 3.43
CA ASN A 119 -18.64 -0.93 4.60
C ASN A 119 -17.76 -2.10 5.08
N ASN A 120 -16.45 -1.90 5.12
CA ASN A 120 -15.54 -2.88 5.70
C ASN A 120 -15.81 -2.99 7.22
N ASP A 121 -16.12 -4.20 7.69
CA ASP A 121 -16.47 -4.46 9.09
C ASP A 121 -15.35 -4.03 10.05
N ASP A 122 -14.09 -4.35 9.73
CA ASP A 122 -12.94 -4.04 10.60
C ASP A 122 -12.72 -2.52 10.71
N ALA A 123 -12.97 -1.75 9.64
CA ALA A 123 -12.85 -0.28 9.69
C ALA A 123 -13.82 0.37 10.67
N SER A 124 -14.98 -0.25 10.93
CA SER A 124 -15.96 0.25 11.91
C SER A 124 -15.56 -0.02 13.37
N LEU A 125 -14.59 -0.92 13.59
CA LEU A 125 -14.13 -1.34 14.91
C LEU A 125 -12.91 -0.56 15.40
N VAL A 126 -12.32 0.29 14.55
CA VAL A 126 -11.14 1.08 14.89
C VAL A 126 -11.48 2.56 15.02
N LYS A 127 -10.60 3.31 15.70
CA LYS A 127 -10.73 4.76 15.87
C LYS A 127 -9.46 5.46 15.42
N ILE A 128 -9.61 6.49 14.59
CA ILE A 128 -8.50 7.38 14.25
C ILE A 128 -8.15 8.22 15.49
N ILE A 129 -6.88 8.15 15.90
CA ILE A 129 -6.37 8.90 17.06
C ILE A 129 -5.64 10.19 16.66
N GLU A 130 -5.08 10.25 15.44
CA GLU A 130 -4.32 11.40 14.94
C GLU A 130 -4.25 11.38 13.41
N TYR A 131 -4.08 12.56 12.79
CA TYR A 131 -3.78 12.70 11.37
C TYR A 131 -2.41 13.34 11.17
N GLY A 132 -1.62 12.78 10.25
CA GLY A 132 -0.37 13.41 9.81
C GLY A 132 -0.61 14.72 9.05
N LYS A 133 0.46 15.49 8.81
CA LYS A 133 0.38 16.65 7.92
C LYS A 133 0.00 16.17 6.52
N TYR A 134 -0.90 16.92 5.88
CA TYR A 134 -1.26 16.66 4.49
C TYR A 134 -0.02 16.74 3.59
N ALA A 135 0.29 15.65 2.89
CA ALA A 135 1.46 15.53 2.03
C ALA A 135 1.11 15.45 0.53
N GLY A 136 -0.17 15.64 0.18
CA GLY A 136 -0.66 15.53 -1.19
C GLY A 136 -0.77 14.09 -1.70
N THR A 137 -1.50 13.93 -2.80
CA THR A 137 -1.57 12.67 -3.56
C THR A 137 -0.29 12.50 -4.38
N PRO A 138 0.25 11.27 -4.53
CA PRO A 138 1.43 11.03 -5.36
C PRO A 138 1.29 11.61 -6.77
N PRO A 139 2.35 12.23 -7.32
CA PRO A 139 2.30 12.85 -8.64
C PRO A 139 2.29 11.82 -9.76
N ILE A 140 1.77 12.22 -10.92
CA ILE A 140 2.05 11.53 -12.17
C ILE A 140 3.44 11.97 -12.65
N VAL A 141 4.35 11.00 -12.74
CA VAL A 141 5.73 11.23 -13.19
C VAL A 141 5.91 10.83 -14.66
N VAL A 142 6.70 11.61 -15.40
CA VAL A 142 7.07 11.32 -16.79
C VAL A 142 8.59 11.32 -16.93
N SER A 143 9.11 10.44 -17.78
CA SER A 143 10.56 10.31 -17.97
C SER A 143 11.18 11.59 -18.55
N LYS A 144 12.34 11.99 -18.01
CA LYS A 144 13.13 13.11 -18.55
C LYS A 144 13.50 12.92 -20.02
N LYS A 145 13.57 11.67 -20.51
CA LYS A 145 13.97 11.31 -21.89
C LYS A 145 12.89 11.51 -22.97
N ILE A 146 11.63 11.69 -22.58
CA ILE A 146 10.54 11.88 -23.54
C ILE A 146 10.63 13.28 -24.18
N GLU A 147 10.33 13.38 -25.48
CA GLU A 147 10.28 14.66 -26.21
C GLU A 147 9.34 15.67 -25.54
N GLN A 148 9.74 16.94 -25.52
CA GLN A 148 9.00 17.99 -24.80
C GLN A 148 7.56 18.13 -25.31
N GLN A 149 7.33 17.96 -26.61
CA GLN A 149 5.99 18.02 -27.20
C GLN A 149 5.08 16.91 -26.68
N VAL A 150 5.63 15.70 -26.50
CA VAL A 150 4.89 14.56 -25.96
C VAL A 150 4.59 14.77 -24.48
N LYS A 151 5.56 15.28 -23.70
CA LYS A 151 5.32 15.64 -22.29
C LYS A 151 4.18 16.64 -22.14
N GLN A 152 4.17 17.69 -22.97
CA GLN A 152 3.11 18.70 -22.93
C GLN A 152 1.75 18.10 -23.34
N LYS A 153 1.74 17.19 -24.32
CA LYS A 153 0.51 16.49 -24.72
C LYS A 153 -0.03 15.61 -23.59
N ILE A 154 0.83 14.86 -22.90
CA ILE A 154 0.45 14.06 -21.73
C ILE A 154 -0.15 14.95 -20.65
N LYS A 155 0.54 16.04 -20.29
CA LYS A 155 0.07 17.01 -19.29
C LYS A 155 -1.32 17.56 -19.65
N ASN A 156 -1.49 18.04 -20.88
CA ASN A 156 -2.77 18.62 -21.32
C ASN A 156 -3.92 17.60 -21.32
N VAL A 157 -3.66 16.35 -21.73
CA VAL A 157 -4.68 15.29 -21.71
C VAL A 157 -5.11 14.98 -20.28
N ILE A 158 -4.16 14.85 -19.35
CA ILE A 158 -4.44 14.54 -17.95
C ILE A 158 -5.23 15.68 -17.27
N LEU A 159 -4.79 16.92 -17.43
CA LEU A 159 -5.47 18.09 -16.84
C LEU A 159 -6.86 18.31 -17.44
N GLY A 160 -7.06 17.94 -18.71
CA GLY A 160 -8.33 18.06 -19.42
C GLY A 160 -9.34 16.93 -19.16
N LEU A 161 -9.01 15.92 -18.33
CA LEU A 161 -9.91 14.80 -18.08
C LEU A 161 -11.27 15.23 -17.54
N LYS A 162 -11.33 16.29 -16.71
CA LYS A 162 -12.59 16.81 -16.16
C LYS A 162 -13.51 17.40 -17.23
N ASP A 163 -12.95 17.90 -18.31
CA ASP A 163 -13.68 18.57 -19.39
C ASP A 163 -14.16 17.55 -20.45
N ASP A 164 -13.49 16.40 -20.55
CA ASP A 164 -13.84 15.32 -21.48
C ASP A 164 -14.89 14.34 -20.90
N PRO A 165 -15.96 13.96 -21.64
CA PRO A 165 -16.97 13.02 -21.15
C PRO A 165 -16.43 11.64 -20.76
N ILE A 166 -15.47 11.10 -21.50
CA ILE A 166 -14.84 9.82 -21.16
C ILE A 166 -13.90 10.03 -19.97
N GLY A 167 -13.16 11.14 -19.96
CA GLY A 167 -12.30 11.55 -18.87
C GLY A 167 -13.02 11.67 -17.53
N ARG A 168 -14.23 12.28 -17.51
CA ARG A 168 -15.09 12.32 -16.31
C ARG A 168 -15.49 10.94 -15.82
N GLY A 169 -15.79 10.01 -16.73
CA GLY A 169 -16.06 8.62 -16.37
C GLY A 169 -14.85 7.95 -15.70
N ILE A 170 -13.65 8.17 -16.25
CA ILE A 170 -12.40 7.66 -15.66
C ILE A 170 -12.17 8.26 -14.26
N LEU A 171 -12.31 9.58 -14.11
CA LEU A 171 -12.17 10.28 -12.84
C LEU A 171 -13.15 9.76 -11.78
N GLN A 172 -14.40 9.50 -12.17
CA GLN A 172 -15.41 8.93 -11.28
C GLN A 172 -15.06 7.52 -10.81
N GLU A 173 -14.61 6.64 -11.71
CA GLU A 173 -14.18 5.28 -11.36
C GLU A 173 -12.95 5.30 -10.44
N LEU A 174 -12.01 6.21 -10.69
CA LEU A 174 -10.83 6.40 -9.85
C LEU A 174 -11.13 7.14 -8.54
N LYS A 175 -12.35 7.70 -8.39
CA LYS A 175 -12.77 8.56 -7.27
C LYS A 175 -11.83 9.76 -7.07
N ILE A 176 -11.44 10.39 -8.18
CA ILE A 176 -10.60 11.59 -8.22
C ILE A 176 -11.43 12.73 -8.81
N ASP A 177 -11.40 13.91 -8.20
CA ASP A 177 -12.16 15.06 -8.70
C ASP A 177 -11.52 15.66 -9.97
N GLU A 178 -10.23 15.95 -9.92
CA GLU A 178 -9.45 16.44 -11.05
C GLU A 178 -7.94 16.25 -10.82
N TYR A 179 -7.17 16.36 -11.90
CA TYR A 179 -5.73 16.56 -11.81
C TYR A 179 -5.41 18.04 -11.93
N VAL A 180 -4.47 18.51 -11.12
CA VAL A 180 -4.00 19.90 -11.13
C VAL A 180 -2.51 19.94 -11.40
N GLU A 181 -2.01 21.11 -11.82
CA GLU A 181 -0.57 21.34 -11.83
C GLU A 181 -0.02 21.26 -10.41
N ILE A 182 1.14 20.62 -10.29
CA ILE A 182 1.83 20.52 -9.02
C ILE A 182 2.71 21.75 -8.84
N ASP A 183 2.60 22.32 -7.64
CA ASP A 183 3.49 23.36 -7.14
C ASP A 183 4.47 22.69 -6.18
N ASP A 184 5.74 23.05 -6.26
CA ASP A 184 6.80 22.49 -5.43
C ASP A 184 6.54 22.72 -3.93
N GLU A 185 5.80 23.80 -3.60
CA GLU A 185 5.36 24.07 -2.23
C GLU A 185 4.52 22.94 -1.63
N LYS A 186 3.78 22.18 -2.46
CA LYS A 186 2.98 21.04 -1.99
C LYS A 186 3.82 19.88 -1.48
N TYR A 187 5.10 19.82 -1.83
CA TYR A 187 6.04 18.81 -1.31
C TYR A 187 6.77 19.26 -0.04
N LEU A 188 6.60 20.50 0.42
CA LEU A 188 7.26 21.00 1.63
C LEU A 188 7.05 20.10 2.85
N PRO A 189 5.85 19.53 3.11
CA PRO A 189 5.67 18.60 4.22
C PRO A 189 6.61 17.37 4.13
N ILE A 190 6.82 16.85 2.92
CA ILE A 190 7.71 15.71 2.66
C ILE A 190 9.18 16.15 2.78
N LYS A 191 9.57 17.26 2.15
CA LYS A 191 10.94 17.81 2.23
C LYS A 191 11.35 18.06 3.69
N ASN A 192 10.47 18.70 4.47
CA ASN A 192 10.69 18.96 5.89
C ASN A 192 10.84 17.67 6.71
N MET A 193 10.03 16.65 6.40
CA MET A 193 10.11 15.35 7.06
C MET A 193 11.45 14.65 6.74
N LEU A 194 11.88 14.63 5.48
CA LEU A 194 13.16 14.03 5.09
C LEU A 194 14.35 14.72 5.76
N HIS A 195 14.35 16.05 5.83
CA HIS A 195 15.37 16.81 6.56
C HIS A 195 15.42 16.44 8.05
N LEU A 196 14.27 16.30 8.71
CA LEU A 196 14.20 15.84 10.12
C LEU A 196 14.75 14.42 10.31
N LEU A 197 14.64 13.57 9.28
CA LEU A 197 15.17 12.20 9.28
C LEU A 197 16.66 12.14 8.91
N GLY A 198 17.31 13.30 8.66
CA GLY A 198 18.72 13.38 8.27
C GLY A 198 18.99 13.01 6.81
N ASP A 199 17.94 13.00 5.97
CA ASP A 199 18.08 12.84 4.52
C ASP A 199 18.14 14.20 3.84
N ASP A 200 19.34 14.77 3.77
CA ASP A 200 19.61 16.07 3.17
C ASP A 200 19.81 16.00 1.64
N ASN A 201 19.66 14.83 1.01
CA ASN A 201 19.86 14.65 -0.44
C ASN A 201 18.62 15.03 -1.27
N VAL A 202 17.70 15.80 -0.71
CA VAL A 202 16.51 16.28 -1.42
C VAL A 202 16.90 17.49 -2.27
N GLU A 203 17.63 17.23 -3.37
CA GLU A 203 17.92 18.27 -4.37
C GLU A 203 16.62 18.82 -4.97
N ASP A 204 16.61 20.14 -5.19
CA ASP A 204 15.51 20.89 -5.81
C ASP A 204 15.23 20.52 -7.27
#